data_AF-A0A183JUY7-F1
#
_entry.id   AF-A0A183JUY7-F1
#
_cell.length_a   1.000
_cell.length_b   1.000
_cell.length_c   1.000
_cell.angle_alpha   90.00
_cell.angle_beta   90.00
_cell.angle_gamma   90.00
#
_symmetry.space_group_name_H-M   'P 1'
#
loop_
_entity.id
_entity.type
_entity.pdbx_description
1 polymer ?
#
loop_
_entity_poly.entity_id
_entity_poly.type
_entity_poly.pdbx_seq_one_letter_code
_entity_poly.pdbx_strand_id
1 'polypeptide(L)' 'MNADCGYLSKKKMLQLHLRKDTEFIWAIPDKYDTTLGKGDCAYDR' A
#
# COMPACT_ATOMS: atom_id res chain seq x y z
N MET A 1 -9.22 3.85 -3.85
CA MET A 1 -8.82 2.69 -3.04
C MET A 1 -7.39 2.91 -2.62
N ASN A 2 -7.13 3.00 -1.32
CA ASN A 2 -5.79 3.18 -0.79
C ASN A 2 -5.02 1.86 -0.69
N ALA A 3 -3.70 1.98 -0.72
CA ALA A 3 -2.77 0.87 -0.77
C ALA A 3 -2.42 0.31 0.62
N ASP A 4 -3.35 0.29 1.58
CA ASP A 4 -3.07 -0.26 2.91
C ASP A 4 -4.35 -0.61 3.72
N CYS A 5 -4.16 -1.31 4.83
CA CYS A 5 -5.16 -1.64 5.84
C CYS A 5 -6.46 -2.26 5.28
N GLY A 6 -7.62 -1.74 5.71
CA GLY A 6 -8.94 -2.22 5.30
C GLY A 6 -9.23 -1.97 3.82
N TYR A 7 -8.50 -1.05 3.18
CA TYR A 7 -8.68 -0.72 1.76
C TYR A 7 -8.02 -1.76 0.86
N LEU A 8 -6.82 -2.20 1.21
CA LEU A 8 -6.09 -3.21 0.46
C LEU A 8 -5.31 -4.12 1.41
N SER A 9 -5.82 -5.35 1.59
CA SER A 9 -5.12 -6.34 2.39
C SER A 9 -3.79 -6.74 1.74
N LYS A 10 -2.78 -7.09 2.55
CA LYS A 10 -1.46 -7.54 2.09
C LYS A 10 -1.54 -8.64 1.03
N LYS A 11 -2.46 -9.60 1.19
CA LYS A 11 -2.69 -10.68 0.22
C LYS A 11 -3.17 -10.15 -1.14
N LYS A 12 -4.10 -9.20 -1.15
CA LYS A 12 -4.61 -8.60 -2.40
C LYS A 12 -3.57 -7.67 -3.03
N MET A 13 -2.79 -6.94 -2.22
CA MET A 13 -1.70 -6.10 -2.70
C MET A 13 -0.70 -6.91 -3.54
N LEU A 14 -0.23 -8.05 -3.03
CA LEU A 14 0.69 -8.95 -3.75
C LEU A 14 0.10 -9.54 -5.04
N GLN A 15 -1.22 -9.48 -5.23
CA GLN A 15 -1.89 -9.98 -6.44
C GLN A 15 -2.00 -8.92 -7.54
N LEU A 16 -1.83 -7.63 -7.23
CA LEU A 16 -1.92 -6.54 -8.19
C LEU A 16 -0.89 -6.70 -9.31
N HIS A 17 -1.29 -6.43 -10.55
CA HIS A 17 -0.38 -6.46 -11.69
C HIS A 17 0.80 -5.49 -11.48
N LEU A 18 0.52 -4.28 -11.00
CA LEU A 18 1.51 -3.25 -10.64
C LEU A 18 2.55 -3.72 -9.61
N ARG A 19 2.24 -4.73 -8.78
CA ARG A 19 3.18 -5.31 -7.81
C ARG A 19 4.03 -6.43 -8.38
N LYS A 20 3.54 -7.09 -9.44
CA LYS A 20 4.22 -8.23 -10.07
C LYS A 20 5.06 -7.81 -11.27
N ASP A 21 4.68 -6.72 -11.89
CA ASP A 21 5.38 -6.16 -13.04
C ASP A 21 6.71 -5.54 -12.59
N THR A 22 7.79 -6.04 -13.16
CA THR A 22 9.16 -5.63 -12.85
C THR A 22 9.58 -4.33 -13.53
N GLU A 23 8.77 -3.79 -14.43
CA GLU A 23 8.99 -2.45 -15.01
C GLU A 23 8.74 -1.34 -13.99
N PHE A 24 8.02 -1.63 -12.89
CA PHE A 24 7.72 -0.67 -11.84
C PHE A 24 8.62 -0.86 -10.61
N ILE A 25 9.16 0.25 -10.13
CA ILE A 25 9.91 0.30 -8.87
C ILE A 25 9.04 0.93 -7.79
N TRP A 26 8.90 0.23 -6.69
CA TRP A 26 8.19 0.72 -5.52
C TRP A 26 9.16 1.40 -4.55
N ALA A 27 9.30 2.72 -4.69
CA ALA A 27 10.25 3.52 -3.92
C ALA A 27 9.92 3.57 -2.41
N ILE A 28 8.63 3.47 -2.06
CA ILE A 28 8.17 3.46 -0.66
C ILE A 28 7.83 2.00 -0.28
N PRO A 29 8.52 1.42 0.70
CA PRO A 29 8.23 0.06 1.18
C PRO A 29 6.87 -0.02 1.89
N ASP A 30 6.22 -1.20 1.86
CA ASP A 30 4.91 -1.44 2.49
C ASP A 30 4.87 -1.18 4.01
N LYS A 31 6.02 -1.20 4.68
CA LYS A 31 6.14 -0.98 6.12
C LYS A 31 6.32 0.48 6.52
N TYR A 32 6.33 1.39 5.53
CA TYR A 32 6.59 2.80 5.76
C TYR A 32 5.27 3.52 5.99
N ASP A 33 5.03 3.94 7.23
CA ASP A 33 3.87 4.74 7.60
C ASP A 33 3.98 6.11 6.91
N THR A 34 2.95 6.44 6.13
CA THR A 34 2.83 7.72 5.40
C THR A 34 1.71 8.59 5.95
N THR A 35 1.15 8.24 7.12
CA THR A 35 0.08 8.98 7.77
C THR A 35 0.63 10.06 8.70
N LEU A 36 -0.13 11.16 8.85
CA LEU A 36 0.17 12.21 9.84
C LEU A 36 -0.55 11.97 11.18
N GLY A 37 -1.50 11.02 11.23
CA GLY A 37 -2.40 10.77 12.36
C GLY A 37 -1.87 9.71 13.32
N LYS A 38 -2.65 9.42 14.38
CA LYS A 38 -2.39 8.25 15.22
C LYS A 38 -2.92 7.00 14.51
N GLY A 39 -2.04 6.26 13.84
CA GLY A 39 -2.31 4.92 13.32
C GLY A 39 -1.66 4.66 11.96
N ASP A 40 -1.19 3.43 11.76
CA ASP A 40 -0.50 2.99 10.54
C ASP A 40 -1.54 2.47 9.52
N CYS A 41 -2.37 3.37 8.99
CA CYS A 41 -3.38 3.04 7.97
C CYS A 41 -3.64 4.19 7.01
N ALA A 42 -3.49 3.93 5.71
CA ALA A 42 -3.85 4.91 4.68
C ALA A 42 -5.33 5.32 4.75
N TYR A 43 -5.59 6.63 4.73
CA TYR A 43 -6.94 7.21 4.82
C TYR A 43 -7.40 7.75 3.45
N ASP A 44 -8.63 7.44 3.05
CA ASP A 44 -9.29 8.13 1.92
C ASP A 44 -9.76 9.49 2.46
N ARG A 45 -9.43 10.58 1.78
CA ARG A 45 -10.05 11.90 2.04
C ARG A 45 -11.17 12.17 1.05
#